data_AF-A0A8K0WJ95-F1
#
_entry.id   AF-A0A8K0WJ95-F1
#
_cell.length_a   1.000
_cell.length_b   1.000
_cell.length_c   1.000
_cell.angle_alpha   90.00
_cell.angle_beta   90.00
_cell.angle_gamma   90.00
#
_symmetry.space_group_name_H-M   'P 1'
#
loop_
_entity.id
_entity.type
_entity.pdbx_description
1 polymer ?
#
loop_
_entity_poly.entity_id
_entity_poly.type
_entity_poly.pdbx_seq_one_letter_code
_entity_poly.pdbx_strand_id
1 'polypeptide(L)'
;MTLLDTYLVILAVASFANGQFCEHQWEGKFADHKVDGVPYLQAVDNVAPPPLEIRPLIVTGPSDNRVDLIFLGDGYTEAEKEKFFSDALFLAENVTDGQTFNDVAPLMNWWAGFSPSAESGVGVGGQPLDTVYGLYRDGTELRGVYYDKPEVARAACQSTDACDYPILLGNDPYYGGLGGSFTVITSSTVNGPAILRHELGHSIINVGEEYDGATGYFGVNSARTTSSVPWTQWYSEPETEPRVQRSNMPIQAYTWSLLNTTTAYSSTFTSAGTYDNYLVQFSISGVPESSDLLVQLDGVDLKWEVFQGIELDRYIYNLPFNASLAPGEHRLTFTLLNPDREGTAQLCNLEVLEYGDENERFAPELGYYGLYPTYSDRNGTTYRPTNNDCLMRWTYTVDFCSACIEGLWWALLRPLSLIDQVDQVAQASGVTNITLELLPVAQFRDVPRPSEAYTIEWFNAADSSPLSQWTNQTSALISQSIAEVDVVVRFWTAQVKIDRDGVLVQEERIAVKRCGTETSYPRRSLVEN
;
A
#
# COMPACT_ATOMS: atom_id res chain seq x y z
N MET A 1 -51.90 57.12 1.51
CA MET A 1 -51.72 56.48 0.19
C MET A 1 -50.24 56.55 -0.13
N THR A 2 -49.45 55.50 -0.29
CA THR A 2 -49.63 54.03 -0.31
C THR A 2 -48.22 53.43 -0.43
N LEU A 3 -47.94 52.35 0.33
CA LEU A 3 -47.20 51.10 0.01
C LEU A 3 -45.78 51.16 -0.62
N LEU A 4 -44.82 50.24 -0.42
CA LEU A 4 -44.51 49.09 0.45
C LEU A 4 -43.09 48.61 0.01
N ASP A 5 -42.30 48.01 0.92
CA ASP A 5 -41.23 46.98 0.82
C ASP A 5 -40.64 46.57 -0.57
N THR A 6 -39.38 46.11 -0.74
CA THR A 6 -38.77 44.87 -0.19
C THR A 6 -37.26 44.73 -0.60
N TYR A 7 -36.36 44.44 0.36
CA TYR A 7 -35.11 43.60 0.38
C TYR A 7 -33.97 43.77 -0.66
N LEU A 8 -32.70 44.02 -0.27
CA LEU A 8 -31.64 43.20 0.37
C LEU A 8 -30.74 42.44 -0.63
N VAL A 9 -29.43 42.69 -0.60
CA VAL A 9 -28.30 41.73 -0.42
C VAL A 9 -27.00 42.29 -1.02
N ILE A 10 -25.96 42.24 -0.18
CA ILE A 10 -24.56 42.62 -0.37
C ILE A 10 -23.88 41.68 -1.37
N LEU A 11 -23.24 42.22 -2.42
CA LEU A 11 -22.39 41.47 -3.33
C LEU A 11 -20.93 41.53 -2.87
N ALA A 12 -20.43 40.39 -2.39
CA ALA A 12 -19.01 40.14 -2.18
C ALA A 12 -18.28 40.00 -3.52
N VAL A 13 -17.05 40.51 -3.54
CA VAL A 13 -16.12 40.50 -4.67
C VAL A 13 -15.62 39.08 -4.89
N ALA A 14 -15.98 38.48 -6.03
CA ALA A 14 -15.33 37.28 -6.56
C ALA A 14 -14.45 37.72 -7.74
N SER A 15 -13.13 37.68 -7.58
CA SER A 15 -12.20 37.78 -8.71
C SER A 15 -12.08 36.39 -9.35
N PHE A 16 -12.83 36.18 -10.42
CA PHE A 16 -12.56 35.13 -11.39
C PHE A 16 -11.31 35.53 -12.20
N ALA A 17 -10.26 34.71 -12.13
CA ALA A 17 -9.19 34.72 -13.11
C ALA A 17 -9.22 33.37 -13.85
N ASN A 18 -9.91 33.37 -14.99
CA ASN A 18 -9.76 32.33 -16.01
C ASN A 18 -8.53 32.67 -16.85
N GLY A 19 -7.55 31.77 -16.84
CA GLY A 19 -6.36 31.79 -17.68
C GLY A 19 -6.09 30.40 -18.24
N GLN A 20 -6.83 30.07 -19.29
CA GLN A 20 -6.55 29.12 -20.38
C GLN A 20 -5.69 27.87 -20.11
N PHE A 21 -6.39 26.74 -20.19
CA PHE A 21 -5.96 25.48 -20.82
C PHE A 21 -4.84 25.66 -21.86
N CYS A 22 -3.72 25.00 -21.61
CA CYS A 22 -2.97 24.28 -22.64
C CYS A 22 -2.83 22.84 -22.14
N GLU A 23 -3.47 21.94 -22.87
CA GLU A 23 -3.34 20.49 -22.73
C GLU A 23 -1.89 20.09 -22.98
N HIS A 24 -1.23 19.58 -21.95
CA HIS A 24 -0.44 18.37 -22.08
C HIS A 24 -0.90 17.45 -20.96
N GLN A 25 -1.85 16.59 -21.31
CA GLN A 25 -2.13 15.41 -20.51
C GLN A 25 -0.82 14.64 -20.38
N TRP A 26 -0.46 14.29 -19.15
CA TRP A 26 0.35 13.11 -18.92
C TRP A 26 -0.52 11.93 -19.43
N GLU A 27 -0.38 11.57 -20.70
CA GLU A 27 -0.98 10.38 -21.29
C GLU A 27 -0.04 9.22 -21.02
N GLY A 28 -0.24 8.54 -19.89
CA GLY A 28 0.48 7.33 -19.53
C GLY A 28 -0.49 6.32 -18.93
N LYS A 29 -0.25 5.02 -19.14
CA LYS A 29 -1.12 3.93 -18.64
C LYS A 29 -1.36 3.99 -17.13
N PHE A 30 -0.48 4.65 -16.39
CA PHE A 30 -0.46 4.74 -14.92
C PHE A 30 -0.92 6.11 -14.37
N ALA A 31 -1.23 7.09 -15.23
CA ALA A 31 -1.51 8.48 -14.83
C ALA A 31 -2.94 8.74 -14.31
N ASP A 32 -3.88 7.82 -14.54
CA ASP A 32 -5.32 7.97 -14.24
C ASP A 32 -5.74 7.40 -12.87
N HIS A 33 -4.77 6.98 -12.05
CA HIS A 33 -5.07 6.45 -10.72
C HIS A 33 -5.52 7.60 -9.79
N LYS A 34 -6.67 7.40 -9.13
CA LYS A 34 -7.15 8.32 -8.09
C LYS A 34 -6.89 7.71 -6.72
N VAL A 35 -6.15 8.42 -5.88
CA VAL A 35 -6.07 8.14 -4.45
C VAL A 35 -6.86 9.24 -3.75
N ASP A 36 -7.80 8.87 -2.87
CA ASP A 36 -8.72 9.80 -2.18
C ASP A 36 -9.53 10.73 -3.09
N GLY A 37 -9.80 10.30 -4.32
CA GLY A 37 -10.58 11.06 -5.30
C GLY A 37 -9.79 12.14 -6.06
N VAL A 38 -8.48 12.26 -5.80
CA VAL A 38 -7.57 13.18 -6.52
C VAL A 38 -6.71 12.37 -7.51
N PRO A 39 -6.63 12.75 -8.80
CA PRO A 39 -5.72 12.11 -9.74
C PRO A 39 -4.25 12.29 -9.29
N TYR A 40 -3.57 11.16 -9.12
CA TYR A 40 -2.28 11.00 -8.43
C TYR A 40 -1.21 12.02 -8.85
N LEU A 41 -1.08 12.30 -10.15
CA LEU A 41 -0.02 13.17 -10.70
C LEU A 41 -0.52 14.20 -11.75
N GLN A 42 -1.83 14.38 -11.92
CA GLN A 42 -2.35 15.19 -13.04
C GLN A 42 -2.35 16.71 -12.80
N ALA A 43 -2.15 17.18 -11.57
CA ALA A 43 -1.93 18.60 -11.34
C ALA A 43 -0.54 18.99 -11.84
N VAL A 44 -0.46 19.91 -12.80
CA VAL A 44 0.82 20.48 -13.24
C VAL A 44 1.07 21.74 -12.43
N ASP A 45 2.11 21.70 -11.61
CA ASP A 45 2.63 22.88 -10.92
C ASP A 45 3.81 23.44 -11.72
N ASN A 46 3.91 24.77 -11.88
CA ASN A 46 5.00 25.44 -12.61
C ASN A 46 6.35 25.42 -11.84
N VAL A 47 6.61 24.37 -11.08
CA VAL A 47 7.77 24.21 -10.21
C VAL A 47 8.83 23.41 -10.94
N ALA A 48 10.05 23.93 -11.02
CA ALA A 48 11.17 23.21 -11.61
C ALA A 48 11.51 21.99 -10.72
N PRO A 49 11.79 20.81 -11.31
CA PRO A 49 12.19 19.65 -10.54
C PRO A 49 13.52 19.91 -9.81
N PRO A 50 13.72 19.32 -8.61
CA PRO A 50 15.02 19.34 -7.97
C PRO A 50 16.05 18.55 -8.80
N PRO A 51 17.36 18.81 -8.63
CA PRO A 51 18.39 17.96 -9.24
C PRO A 51 18.23 16.53 -8.74
N LEU A 52 18.09 15.57 -9.66
CA LEU A 52 17.73 14.19 -9.32
C LEU A 52 18.75 13.21 -9.92
N GLU A 53 19.52 12.52 -9.06
CA GLU A 53 20.33 11.38 -9.47
C GLU A 53 19.53 10.09 -9.27
N ILE A 54 19.18 9.42 -10.37
CA ILE A 54 18.38 8.20 -10.34
C ILE A 54 19.29 6.98 -10.46
N ARG A 55 19.10 6.01 -9.55
CA ARG A 55 19.73 4.69 -9.61
C ARG A 55 18.66 3.59 -9.60
N PRO A 56 18.80 2.55 -10.44
CA PRO A 56 18.01 1.33 -10.29
C PRO A 56 18.39 0.63 -8.98
N LEU A 57 17.39 0.11 -8.27
CA LEU A 57 17.58 -0.76 -7.10
C LEU A 57 17.28 -2.21 -7.48
N ILE A 58 16.06 -2.47 -7.96
CA ILE A 58 15.58 -3.80 -8.36
C ILE A 58 14.78 -3.62 -9.66
N VAL A 59 15.25 -4.21 -10.76
CA VAL A 59 14.61 -4.07 -12.08
C VAL A 59 14.22 -5.44 -12.61
N THR A 60 12.94 -5.62 -12.92
CA THR A 60 12.34 -6.90 -13.35
C THR A 60 11.86 -6.86 -14.80
N GLY A 61 11.91 -5.70 -15.45
CA GLY A 61 11.54 -5.51 -16.84
C GLY A 61 11.58 -4.04 -17.26
N PRO A 62 11.20 -3.74 -18.51
CA PRO A 62 11.13 -2.37 -18.98
C PRO A 62 9.98 -1.60 -18.32
N SER A 63 10.19 -0.32 -18.03
CA SER A 63 9.21 0.59 -17.41
C SER A 63 7.90 0.76 -18.18
N ASP A 64 7.88 0.49 -19.49
CA ASP A 64 6.64 0.54 -20.27
C ASP A 64 5.68 -0.63 -19.97
N ASN A 65 6.18 -1.67 -19.30
CA ASN A 65 5.41 -2.82 -18.86
C ASN A 65 5.74 -3.29 -17.43
N ARG A 66 6.17 -2.38 -16.56
CA ARG A 66 6.30 -2.60 -15.11
C ARG A 66 5.76 -1.39 -14.37
N VAL A 67 5.36 -1.59 -13.12
CA VAL A 67 5.03 -0.48 -12.21
C VAL A 67 6.32 0.01 -11.57
N ASP A 68 6.69 1.27 -11.79
CA ASP A 68 7.90 1.87 -11.25
C ASP A 68 7.65 2.56 -9.89
N LEU A 69 8.28 2.06 -8.82
CA LEU A 69 8.27 2.67 -7.50
C LEU A 69 9.61 3.36 -7.27
N ILE A 70 9.59 4.62 -6.86
CA ILE A 70 10.81 5.41 -6.65
C ILE A 70 10.87 5.99 -5.25
N PHE A 71 11.94 5.68 -4.52
CA PHE A 71 12.28 6.42 -3.31
C PHE A 71 12.87 7.77 -3.69
N LEU A 72 12.29 8.84 -3.16
CA LEU A 72 12.79 10.21 -3.25
C LEU A 72 13.31 10.60 -1.85
N GLY A 73 14.62 10.81 -1.74
CA GLY A 73 15.25 11.06 -0.45
C GLY A 73 14.99 12.46 0.10
N ASP A 74 14.61 12.55 1.38
CA ASP A 74 14.49 13.81 2.12
C ASP A 74 15.32 13.80 3.41
N GLY A 75 15.97 14.92 3.72
CA GLY A 75 16.81 15.03 4.91
C GLY A 75 18.15 14.29 4.79
N TYR A 76 18.55 13.91 3.58
CA TYR A 76 19.88 13.38 3.30
C TYR A 76 20.73 14.47 2.64
N THR A 77 21.81 14.88 3.29
CA THR A 77 22.79 15.79 2.72
C THR A 77 23.63 15.10 1.64
N GLU A 78 24.40 15.87 0.87
CA GLU A 78 25.35 15.30 -0.12
C GLU A 78 26.31 14.27 0.51
N ALA A 79 26.72 14.47 1.77
CA ALA A 79 27.59 13.55 2.50
C ALA A 79 26.89 12.24 2.89
N GLU A 80 25.55 12.23 2.94
CA GLU A 80 24.72 11.08 3.30
C GLU A 80 24.10 10.39 2.08
N LYS A 81 24.52 10.77 0.87
CA LYS A 81 24.04 10.21 -0.39
C LYS A 81 24.07 8.68 -0.43
N GLU A 82 25.20 8.08 -0.07
CA GLU A 82 25.31 6.61 -0.08
C GLU A 82 24.52 5.96 1.07
N LYS A 83 24.26 6.68 2.17
CA LYS A 83 23.31 6.24 3.21
C LYS A 83 21.90 6.16 2.63
N PHE A 84 21.44 7.19 1.92
CA PHE A 84 20.13 7.18 1.25
C PHE A 84 19.96 5.96 0.33
N PHE A 85 20.93 5.71 -0.56
CA PHE A 85 20.84 4.56 -1.46
C PHE A 85 20.84 3.23 -0.71
N SER A 86 21.59 3.12 0.39
CA SER A 86 21.57 1.94 1.26
C SER A 86 20.22 1.74 1.94
N ASP A 87 19.63 2.81 2.47
CA ASP A 87 18.32 2.76 3.15
C ASP A 87 17.20 2.41 2.17
N ALA A 88 17.21 3.02 0.98
CA ALA A 88 16.26 2.75 -0.09
C ALA A 88 16.36 1.29 -0.58
N LEU A 89 17.59 0.77 -0.77
CA LEU A 89 17.79 -0.62 -1.16
C LEU A 89 17.31 -1.59 -0.07
N PHE A 90 17.67 -1.33 1.19
CA PHE A 90 17.20 -2.14 2.32
C PHE A 90 15.67 -2.23 2.37
N LEU A 91 14.99 -1.10 2.17
CA LEU A 91 13.52 -1.06 2.16
C LEU A 91 12.94 -1.79 0.95
N ALA A 92 13.50 -1.58 -0.25
CA ALA A 92 13.08 -2.30 -1.46
C ALA A 92 13.19 -3.81 -1.28
N GLU A 93 14.36 -4.29 -0.84
CA GLU A 93 14.62 -5.72 -0.60
C GLU A 93 13.66 -6.30 0.44
N ASN A 94 13.41 -5.59 1.55
CA ASN A 94 12.46 -6.08 2.57
C ASN A 94 11.01 -6.19 2.05
N VAL A 95 10.62 -5.37 1.08
CA VAL A 95 9.29 -5.44 0.47
C VAL A 95 9.23 -6.55 -0.58
N THR A 96 10.26 -6.71 -1.41
CA THR A 96 10.29 -7.68 -2.52
C THR A 96 10.66 -9.09 -2.11
N ASP A 97 11.59 -9.24 -1.17
CA ASP A 97 11.99 -10.53 -0.61
C ASP A 97 11.07 -10.93 0.56
N GLY A 98 10.42 -9.95 1.18
CA GLY A 98 9.39 -10.16 2.18
C GLY A 98 8.13 -10.79 1.58
N GLN A 99 7.38 -11.54 2.39
CA GLN A 99 6.21 -12.29 1.92
C GLN A 99 5.12 -11.41 1.27
N THR A 100 5.02 -10.13 1.64
CA THR A 100 3.90 -9.26 1.26
C THR A 100 3.78 -8.97 -0.24
N PHE A 101 4.88 -8.57 -0.90
CA PHE A 101 4.89 -8.22 -2.33
C PHE A 101 5.67 -9.21 -3.18
N ASN A 102 6.26 -10.26 -2.59
CA ASN A 102 7.06 -11.24 -3.33
C ASN A 102 6.29 -11.90 -4.48
N ASP A 103 4.99 -12.16 -4.29
CA ASP A 103 4.14 -12.74 -5.34
C ASP A 103 4.02 -11.81 -6.55
N VAL A 104 3.98 -10.50 -6.35
CA VAL A 104 3.81 -9.52 -7.43
C VAL A 104 5.12 -8.82 -7.83
N ALA A 105 6.25 -9.17 -7.21
CA ALA A 105 7.55 -8.56 -7.47
C ALA A 105 7.93 -8.50 -8.97
N PRO A 106 7.67 -9.54 -9.80
CA PRO A 106 7.97 -9.49 -11.23
C PRO A 106 7.20 -8.41 -12.02
N LEU A 107 6.19 -7.78 -11.43
CA LEU A 107 5.38 -6.72 -12.05
C LEU A 107 5.93 -5.32 -11.75
N MET A 108 6.97 -5.21 -10.92
CA MET A 108 7.40 -3.96 -10.29
C MET A 108 8.89 -3.73 -10.51
N ASN A 109 9.25 -2.45 -10.64
CA ASN A 109 10.62 -1.97 -10.61
C ASN A 109 10.78 -1.02 -9.42
N TRP A 110 11.99 -0.99 -8.86
CA TRP A 110 12.35 -0.14 -7.73
C TRP A 110 13.54 0.74 -8.09
N TRP A 111 13.38 2.03 -7.80
CA TRP A 111 14.35 3.08 -8.11
C TRP A 111 14.63 3.93 -6.88
N ALA A 112 15.76 4.63 -6.90
CA ALA A 112 16.10 5.66 -5.93
C ALA A 112 16.50 6.94 -6.65
N GLY A 113 15.80 8.04 -6.36
CA GLY A 113 16.10 9.39 -6.81
C GLY A 113 16.68 10.22 -5.67
N PHE A 114 17.94 10.60 -5.79
CA PHE A 114 18.64 11.41 -4.79
C PHE A 114 18.66 12.90 -5.18
N SER A 115 18.26 13.74 -4.25
CA SER A 115 18.44 15.19 -4.28
C SER A 115 19.05 15.61 -2.92
N PRO A 116 20.17 16.36 -2.89
CA PRO A 116 20.81 16.72 -1.63
C PRO A 116 19.97 17.75 -0.86
N SER A 117 19.61 17.42 0.38
CA SER A 117 19.00 18.36 1.33
C SER A 117 20.06 19.29 1.94
N ALA A 118 19.67 20.51 2.31
CA ALA A 118 20.57 21.44 2.99
C ALA A 118 20.80 21.05 4.46
N GLU A 119 19.78 20.49 5.09
CA GLU A 119 19.82 19.95 6.45
C GLU A 119 19.64 18.41 6.46
N SER A 120 20.19 17.78 7.50
CA SER A 120 20.03 16.34 7.74
C SER A 120 18.89 16.09 8.72
N GLY A 121 18.05 15.09 8.45
CA GLY A 121 16.95 14.68 9.33
C GLY A 121 15.55 15.13 8.89
N VAL A 122 14.59 14.93 9.79
CA VAL A 122 13.18 15.30 9.62
C VAL A 122 12.82 16.36 10.67
N GLY A 123 12.01 17.35 10.28
CA GLY A 123 11.54 18.41 11.17
C GLY A 123 10.63 17.92 12.30
N VAL A 124 10.51 18.70 13.38
CA VAL A 124 9.70 18.37 14.56
C VAL A 124 8.96 19.59 15.08
N GLY A 125 7.83 19.40 15.77
CA GLY A 125 7.06 20.50 16.33
C GLY A 125 6.31 21.32 15.27
N GLY A 126 5.92 20.68 14.16
CA GLY A 126 5.23 21.33 13.04
C GLY A 126 6.15 22.26 12.24
N GLN A 127 7.47 22.10 12.37
CA GLN A 127 8.46 22.92 11.68
C GLN A 127 9.32 22.00 10.79
N PRO A 128 9.16 22.05 9.46
CA PRO A 128 10.07 21.37 8.55
C PRO A 128 11.47 21.99 8.61
N LEU A 129 12.48 21.15 8.38
CA LEU A 129 13.86 21.58 8.13
C LEU A 129 13.99 22.08 6.68
N ASP A 130 15.12 22.70 6.34
CA ASP A 130 15.47 23.04 4.96
C ASP A 130 15.92 21.79 4.17
N THR A 131 14.95 20.93 3.88
CA THR A 131 15.10 19.70 3.09
C THR A 131 14.34 19.81 1.77
N VAL A 132 14.59 18.88 0.85
CA VAL A 132 14.08 18.96 -0.53
C VAL A 132 12.55 18.98 -0.57
N TYR A 133 11.91 18.12 0.23
CA TYR A 133 10.46 17.92 0.30
C TYR A 133 9.85 18.43 1.61
N GLY A 134 10.69 18.84 2.57
CA GLY A 134 10.27 19.46 3.83
C GLY A 134 9.53 18.47 4.72
N LEU A 135 10.07 17.28 4.96
CA LEU A 135 9.44 16.31 5.85
C LEU A 135 9.48 16.74 7.31
N TYR A 136 8.36 16.55 8.03
CA TYR A 136 8.26 16.92 9.44
C TYR A 136 7.21 16.14 10.24
N ARG A 137 7.32 16.21 11.57
CA ARG A 137 6.33 15.75 12.55
C ARG A 137 5.66 16.95 13.24
N ASP A 138 4.36 16.85 13.52
CA ASP A 138 3.63 17.91 14.25
C ASP A 138 4.16 18.11 15.68
N GLY A 139 4.66 17.06 16.31
CA GLY A 139 5.28 17.10 17.63
C GLY A 139 6.44 16.09 17.73
N THR A 140 6.61 15.51 18.92
CA THR A 140 7.63 14.47 19.17
C THR A 140 7.08 13.06 18.95
N GLU A 141 5.82 12.94 18.55
CA GLU A 141 5.14 11.67 18.36
C GLU A 141 5.75 10.88 17.21
N LEU A 142 6.11 9.64 17.49
CA LEU A 142 6.44 8.66 16.46
C LEU A 142 5.16 8.16 15.76
N ARG A 143 4.59 9.03 14.91
CA ARG A 143 3.33 8.84 14.17
C ARG A 143 3.49 9.23 12.70
N GLY A 144 2.68 10.18 12.22
CA GLY A 144 2.69 10.63 10.84
C GLY A 144 3.90 11.49 10.57
N VAL A 145 4.49 11.32 9.40
CA VAL A 145 5.47 12.25 8.84
C VAL A 145 4.79 12.93 7.65
N TYR A 146 4.73 14.26 7.72
CA TYR A 146 4.09 15.12 6.74
C TYR A 146 5.14 15.74 5.82
N TYR A 147 4.72 16.32 4.71
CA TYR A 147 5.57 17.04 3.76
C TYR A 147 5.05 18.47 3.55
N ASP A 148 5.96 19.43 3.40
CA ASP A 148 5.63 20.85 3.17
C ASP A 148 5.66 21.25 1.69
N LYS A 149 6.37 20.49 0.85
CA LYS A 149 6.63 20.83 -0.57
C LYS A 149 6.10 19.78 -1.56
N PRO A 150 4.79 19.46 -1.57
CA PRO A 150 4.21 18.44 -2.45
C PRO A 150 4.40 18.73 -3.95
N GLU A 151 4.45 20.00 -4.34
CA GLU A 151 4.69 20.44 -5.70
C GLU A 151 6.11 20.09 -6.19
N VAL A 152 7.10 20.11 -5.30
CA VAL A 152 8.48 19.71 -5.60
C VAL A 152 8.58 18.19 -5.74
N ALA A 153 7.92 17.44 -4.87
CA ALA A 153 7.82 15.97 -4.97
C ALA A 153 7.16 15.53 -6.28
N ARG A 154 6.08 16.22 -6.67
CA ARG A 154 5.39 16.00 -7.95
C ARG A 154 6.30 16.29 -9.14
N ALA A 155 6.98 17.44 -9.13
CA ALA A 155 7.90 17.83 -10.20
C ALA A 155 9.04 16.82 -10.33
N ALA A 156 9.59 16.32 -9.22
CA ALA A 156 10.63 15.29 -9.23
C ALA A 156 10.14 14.01 -9.92
N CYS A 157 8.96 13.50 -9.54
CA CYS A 157 8.36 12.32 -10.16
C CYS A 157 8.11 12.54 -11.66
N GLN A 158 7.53 13.67 -12.05
CA GLN A 158 7.24 14.01 -13.44
C GLN A 158 8.49 14.25 -14.31
N SER A 159 9.68 14.40 -13.70
CA SER A 159 10.94 14.62 -14.41
C SER A 159 11.59 13.34 -14.93
N THR A 160 11.01 12.17 -14.66
CA THR A 160 11.53 10.86 -15.03
C THR A 160 10.42 9.91 -15.48
N ASP A 161 10.76 8.95 -16.32
CA ASP A 161 9.86 7.85 -16.71
C ASP A 161 9.88 6.70 -15.68
N ALA A 162 10.75 6.76 -14.67
CA ALA A 162 10.90 5.76 -13.61
C ALA A 162 10.08 6.10 -12.36
N CYS A 163 8.88 6.67 -12.52
CA CYS A 163 8.04 7.09 -11.42
C CYS A 163 6.56 6.92 -11.75
N ASP A 164 6.02 5.75 -11.40
CA ASP A 164 4.58 5.61 -11.20
C ASP A 164 4.25 5.99 -9.77
N TYR A 165 4.86 5.34 -8.77
CA TYR A 165 4.59 5.53 -7.34
C TYR A 165 5.76 6.20 -6.60
N PRO A 166 5.73 7.53 -6.36
CA PRO A 166 6.73 8.21 -5.54
C PRO A 166 6.58 7.92 -4.04
N ILE A 167 7.71 7.55 -3.43
CA ILE A 167 7.87 7.27 -1.99
C ILE A 167 8.84 8.30 -1.40
N LEU A 168 8.37 9.21 -0.55
CA LEU A 168 9.22 10.13 0.18
C LEU A 168 9.89 9.40 1.35
N LEU A 169 11.21 9.24 1.28
CA LEU A 169 12.02 8.57 2.30
C LEU A 169 12.73 9.61 3.16
N GLY A 170 12.28 9.77 4.41
CA GLY A 170 12.92 10.65 5.39
C GLY A 170 14.13 10.01 6.09
N ASN A 171 15.21 10.76 6.24
CA ASN A 171 16.40 10.40 7.03
C ASN A 171 16.12 10.45 8.55
N ASP A 172 15.25 9.57 9.02
CA ASP A 172 14.87 9.42 10.44
C ASP A 172 14.89 7.91 10.77
N PRO A 173 15.60 7.46 11.83
CA PRO A 173 15.65 6.04 12.18
C PRO A 173 14.41 5.55 12.94
N TYR A 174 13.40 6.41 13.16
CA TYR A 174 12.23 6.08 13.98
C TYR A 174 10.93 6.03 13.18
N TYR A 175 9.96 5.27 13.71
CA TYR A 175 8.61 5.04 13.19
C TYR A 175 8.02 6.31 12.62
N GLY A 176 7.67 6.24 11.36
CA GLY A 176 6.97 7.31 10.70
C GLY A 176 6.55 6.92 9.30
N GLY A 177 5.33 7.30 8.96
CA GLY A 177 4.82 7.20 7.61
C GLY A 177 3.43 7.80 7.49
N LEU A 178 3.01 7.98 6.25
CA LEU A 178 1.71 8.53 5.90
C LEU A 178 1.35 8.10 4.48
N GLY A 179 0.15 7.56 4.31
CA GLY A 179 -0.46 7.33 3.00
C GLY A 179 -1.00 8.62 2.37
N GLY A 180 -1.34 8.56 1.08
CA GLY A 180 -1.95 9.68 0.35
C GLY A 180 -1.36 9.83 -1.04
N SER A 181 -1.30 11.06 -1.56
CA SER A 181 -0.73 11.35 -2.89
C SER A 181 0.75 10.96 -3.02
N PHE A 182 1.48 10.93 -1.91
CA PHE A 182 2.83 10.38 -1.82
C PHE A 182 2.86 9.40 -0.67
N THR A 183 3.47 8.24 -0.86
CA THR A 183 3.80 7.37 0.26
C THR A 183 4.93 8.03 1.03
N VAL A 184 4.75 8.30 2.33
CA VAL A 184 5.81 8.82 3.19
C VAL A 184 6.26 7.71 4.12
N ILE A 185 7.56 7.53 4.24
CA ILE A 185 8.18 6.59 5.18
C ILE A 185 9.47 7.18 5.76
N THR A 186 10.00 6.50 6.77
CA THR A 186 11.27 6.82 7.44
C THR A 186 12.26 5.67 7.25
N SER A 187 13.56 5.97 7.40
CA SER A 187 14.65 4.98 7.36
C SER A 187 14.71 4.05 8.57
N SER A 188 13.65 3.93 9.38
CA SER A 188 13.61 3.01 10.52
C SER A 188 13.88 1.58 10.06
N THR A 189 14.91 0.95 10.62
CA THR A 189 15.25 -0.44 10.32
C THR A 189 14.26 -1.42 10.95
N VAL A 190 13.53 -1.00 11.98
CA VAL A 190 12.55 -1.85 12.69
C VAL A 190 11.16 -1.70 12.07
N ASN A 191 10.69 -0.47 11.90
CA ASN A 191 9.32 -0.18 11.48
C ASN A 191 9.20 0.19 10.00
N GLY A 192 10.26 0.73 9.37
CA GLY A 192 10.23 1.20 7.98
C GLY A 192 9.68 0.16 7.01
N PRO A 193 10.16 -1.11 7.03
CA PRO A 193 9.61 -2.17 6.19
C PRO A 193 8.12 -2.44 6.41
N ALA A 194 7.66 -2.46 7.66
CA ALA A 194 6.28 -2.76 8.01
C ALA A 194 5.33 -1.63 7.56
N ILE A 195 5.71 -0.39 7.83
CA ILE A 195 4.97 0.81 7.42
C ILE A 195 4.95 0.91 5.89
N LEU A 196 6.08 0.74 5.21
CA LEU A 196 6.15 0.82 3.75
C LEU A 196 5.16 -0.13 3.08
N ARG A 197 5.09 -1.38 3.54
CA ARG A 197 4.13 -2.36 3.00
C ARG A 197 2.69 -1.92 3.18
N HIS A 198 2.36 -1.38 4.36
CA HIS A 198 1.02 -0.91 4.69
C HIS A 198 0.61 0.29 3.82
N GLU A 199 1.48 1.30 3.72
CA GLU A 199 1.20 2.50 2.94
C GLU A 199 1.17 2.25 1.42
N LEU A 200 1.97 1.29 0.92
CA LEU A 200 1.86 0.83 -0.47
C LEU A 200 0.55 0.08 -0.72
N GLY A 201 0.02 -0.62 0.29
CA GLY A 201 -1.32 -1.21 0.23
C GLY A 201 -2.38 -0.16 -0.10
N HIS A 202 -2.38 0.98 0.60
CA HIS A 202 -3.26 2.10 0.30
C HIS A 202 -3.01 2.69 -1.08
N SER A 203 -1.73 2.91 -1.41
CA SER A 203 -1.33 3.59 -2.65
C SER A 203 -1.72 2.79 -3.89
N ILE A 204 -1.56 1.47 -3.86
CA ILE A 204 -1.76 0.61 -5.03
C ILE A 204 -3.20 0.08 -5.11
N ILE A 205 -3.77 -0.43 -4.01
CA ILE A 205 -5.03 -1.21 -4.04
C ILE A 205 -6.28 -0.31 -3.93
N ASN A 206 -6.11 0.96 -3.53
CA ASN A 206 -7.22 1.86 -3.17
C ASN A 206 -8.14 1.24 -2.09
N VAL A 207 -7.53 0.89 -0.97
CA VAL A 207 -8.18 0.34 0.22
C VAL A 207 -8.09 1.33 1.38
N GLY A 208 -9.05 1.25 2.29
CA GLY A 208 -8.98 1.90 3.58
C GLY A 208 -8.32 1.01 4.63
N GLU A 209 -8.43 1.46 5.87
CA GLU A 209 -7.84 0.81 7.05
C GLU A 209 -8.67 -0.39 7.52
N GLU A 210 -8.04 -1.33 8.24
CA GLU A 210 -8.76 -2.40 8.93
C GLU A 210 -8.60 -2.37 10.45
N TYR A 211 -7.69 -1.54 10.98
CA TYR A 211 -7.62 -1.26 12.41
C TYR A 211 -8.75 -0.30 12.84
N ASP A 212 -9.05 -0.34 14.13
CA ASP A 212 -10.13 0.45 14.72
C ASP A 212 -9.70 1.92 14.90
N GLY A 213 -10.62 2.87 14.93
CA GLY A 213 -10.39 4.30 15.12
C GLY A 213 -9.84 5.07 13.93
N ALA A 214 -9.81 4.46 12.75
CA ALA A 214 -9.46 5.16 11.53
C ALA A 214 -10.64 5.99 11.00
N THR A 215 -10.34 6.90 10.07
CA THR A 215 -11.32 7.75 9.39
C THR A 215 -11.82 7.16 8.07
N GLY A 216 -11.10 6.19 7.49
CA GLY A 216 -11.34 5.68 6.13
C GLY A 216 -11.51 4.17 6.09
N TYR A 217 -12.73 3.71 5.75
CA TYR A 217 -13.08 2.30 5.57
C TYR A 217 -13.75 2.10 4.21
N PHE A 218 -12.99 1.63 3.23
CA PHE A 218 -13.42 1.46 1.85
C PHE A 218 -12.54 0.44 1.12
N GLY A 219 -12.91 0.08 -0.10
CA GLY A 219 -12.14 -0.82 -0.95
C GLY A 219 -12.52 -2.29 -0.77
N VAL A 220 -11.67 -3.18 -1.29
CA VAL A 220 -11.93 -4.62 -1.36
C VAL A 220 -11.93 -5.31 0.01
N ASN A 221 -11.44 -4.64 1.04
CA ASN A 221 -11.33 -5.13 2.41
C ASN A 221 -12.32 -4.48 3.39
N SER A 222 -13.26 -3.67 2.90
CA SER A 222 -14.24 -3.02 3.76
C SER A 222 -15.68 -3.13 3.24
N ALA A 223 -16.62 -3.37 4.15
CA ALA A 223 -18.04 -3.38 3.86
C ALA A 223 -18.80 -2.47 4.82
N ARG A 224 -19.70 -1.63 4.30
CA ARG A 224 -20.56 -0.76 5.13
C ARG A 224 -21.74 -1.53 5.73
N THR A 225 -22.18 -2.59 5.05
CA THR A 225 -23.29 -3.43 5.47
C THR A 225 -22.97 -4.89 5.19
N THR A 226 -23.66 -5.80 5.87
CA THR A 226 -23.55 -7.25 5.63
C THR A 226 -24.04 -7.69 4.24
N SER A 227 -24.71 -6.80 3.50
CA SER A 227 -25.23 -7.04 2.15
C SER A 227 -24.34 -6.47 1.03
N SER A 228 -23.28 -5.73 1.35
CA SER A 228 -22.41 -5.04 0.39
C SER A 228 -20.96 -5.55 0.42
N VAL A 229 -20.77 -6.82 0.79
CA VAL A 229 -19.47 -7.40 1.07
C VAL A 229 -18.68 -7.68 -0.23
N PRO A 230 -17.50 -7.06 -0.45
CA PRO A 230 -16.74 -7.26 -1.68
C PRO A 230 -15.97 -8.58 -1.76
N TRP A 231 -15.77 -9.28 -0.64
CA TRP A 231 -14.95 -10.50 -0.51
C TRP A 231 -15.76 -11.81 -0.33
N THR A 232 -17.02 -11.86 -0.78
CA THR A 232 -17.87 -13.07 -0.57
C THR A 232 -17.28 -14.36 -1.14
N GLN A 233 -16.46 -14.27 -2.19
CA GLN A 233 -15.72 -15.41 -2.76
C GLN A 233 -14.68 -16.02 -1.80
N TRP A 234 -14.30 -15.29 -0.75
CA TRP A 234 -13.30 -15.71 0.23
C TRP A 234 -13.89 -16.28 1.51
N TYR A 235 -15.21 -16.20 1.70
CA TYR A 235 -15.91 -16.76 2.86
C TYR A 235 -15.48 -18.19 3.19
N SER A 236 -15.13 -18.39 4.46
CA SER A 236 -14.74 -19.69 4.99
C SER A 236 -15.96 -20.62 5.07
N GLU A 237 -17.15 -20.06 5.31
CA GLU A 237 -18.41 -20.81 5.37
C GLU A 237 -19.48 -20.19 4.46
N PRO A 238 -19.37 -20.32 3.12
CA PRO A 238 -20.23 -19.61 2.18
C PRO A 238 -21.72 -19.97 2.29
N GLU A 239 -22.07 -21.11 2.91
CA GLU A 239 -23.45 -21.56 3.12
C GLU A 239 -24.12 -20.90 4.34
N THR A 240 -23.35 -20.37 5.29
CA THR A 240 -23.84 -19.81 6.56
C THR A 240 -23.51 -18.32 6.73
N GLU A 241 -22.56 -17.79 5.96
CA GLU A 241 -22.21 -16.38 5.92
C GLU A 241 -23.16 -15.58 5.00
N PRO A 242 -23.46 -14.30 5.29
CA PRO A 242 -22.72 -13.36 6.15
C PRO A 242 -23.09 -13.44 7.65
N ARG A 243 -22.15 -13.87 8.49
CA ARG A 243 -22.29 -13.87 9.96
C ARG A 243 -21.35 -12.83 10.58
N VAL A 244 -21.92 -11.86 11.30
CA VAL A 244 -21.13 -10.85 12.03
C VAL A 244 -20.49 -11.47 13.26
N GLN A 245 -19.19 -11.26 13.40
CA GLN A 245 -18.38 -11.71 14.53
C GLN A 245 -18.66 -10.82 15.74
N ARG A 246 -18.81 -11.44 16.91
CA ARG A 246 -19.22 -10.76 18.15
C ARG A 246 -18.00 -10.12 18.81
N SER A 247 -17.90 -8.80 18.70
CA SER A 247 -16.86 -8.00 19.35
C SER A 247 -17.39 -6.64 19.81
N ASN A 248 -16.61 -5.97 20.66
CA ASN A 248 -16.82 -4.63 21.18
C ASN A 248 -15.46 -3.96 21.44
N MET A 249 -15.42 -2.63 21.42
CA MET A 249 -14.24 -1.86 21.78
C MET A 249 -14.60 -0.86 22.89
N PRO A 250 -14.55 -1.26 24.17
CA PRO A 250 -14.89 -0.39 25.29
C PRO A 250 -14.11 0.93 25.36
N ILE A 251 -12.86 0.93 24.88
CA ILE A 251 -12.03 2.12 24.85
C ILE A 251 -11.06 2.08 23.69
N GLN A 252 -10.88 3.26 23.10
CA GLN A 252 -9.77 3.61 22.24
C GLN A 252 -9.35 5.05 22.55
N ALA A 253 -8.05 5.27 22.69
CA ALA A 253 -7.51 6.60 22.89
C ALA A 253 -6.14 6.76 22.24
N TYR A 254 -5.99 7.82 21.44
CA TYR A 254 -4.71 8.29 20.90
C TYR A 254 -4.13 9.34 21.85
N THR A 255 -3.36 8.88 22.83
CA THR A 255 -3.02 9.67 24.02
C THR A 255 -1.84 10.61 23.82
N TRP A 256 -0.88 10.23 22.97
CA TRP A 256 0.35 10.98 22.69
C TRP A 256 1.03 11.57 23.95
N SER A 257 0.99 10.82 25.05
CA SER A 257 1.32 11.33 26.38
C SER A 257 2.73 10.91 26.78
N LEU A 258 3.58 11.90 27.09
CA LEU A 258 4.86 11.64 27.75
C LEU A 258 4.60 11.08 29.16
N LEU A 259 5.26 9.98 29.48
CA LEU A 259 5.15 9.33 30.77
C LEU A 259 6.13 9.95 31.77
N ASN A 260 5.77 9.91 33.05
CA ASN A 260 6.54 10.48 34.15
C ASN A 260 6.54 9.50 35.33
N THR A 261 7.64 9.44 36.08
CA THR A 261 7.75 8.60 37.28
C THR A 261 6.93 9.10 38.46
N THR A 262 6.57 10.39 38.49
CA THR A 262 5.78 10.98 39.58
C THR A 262 4.28 10.79 39.43
N THR A 263 3.79 10.58 38.22
CA THR A 263 2.34 10.47 37.95
C THR A 263 2.09 9.47 36.83
N ALA A 264 1.46 8.36 37.19
CA ALA A 264 1.03 7.35 36.23
C ALA A 264 -0.05 7.92 35.30
N TYR A 265 0.00 7.51 34.03
CA TYR A 265 -1.12 7.71 33.12
C TYR A 265 -2.19 6.66 33.45
N SER A 266 -3.46 7.06 33.51
CA SER A 266 -4.56 6.10 33.67
C SER A 266 -5.77 6.52 32.87
N SER A 267 -6.47 5.53 32.33
CA SER A 267 -7.78 5.71 31.69
C SER A 267 -8.77 4.68 32.21
N THR A 268 -10.06 5.04 32.23
CA THR A 268 -11.13 4.14 32.64
C THR A 268 -12.04 3.80 31.47
N PHE A 269 -12.64 2.62 31.52
CA PHE A 269 -13.60 2.15 30.54
C PHE A 269 -14.62 1.24 31.22
N THR A 270 -15.77 1.01 30.58
CA THR A 270 -16.82 0.17 31.14
C THR A 270 -16.99 -1.10 30.32
N SER A 271 -16.89 -2.25 30.96
CA SER A 271 -17.26 -3.53 30.37
C SER A 271 -18.70 -3.89 30.73
N ALA A 272 -19.42 -4.48 29.77
CA ALA A 272 -20.72 -5.10 30.03
C ALA A 272 -20.59 -6.45 30.77
N GLY A 273 -19.38 -7.04 30.80
CA GLY A 273 -19.12 -8.36 31.37
C GLY A 273 -19.82 -9.49 30.62
N THR A 274 -19.99 -9.33 29.30
CA THR A 274 -20.73 -10.29 28.45
C THR A 274 -19.86 -10.93 27.38
N TYR A 275 -18.54 -10.78 27.43
CA TYR A 275 -17.61 -11.34 26.45
C TYR A 275 -16.66 -12.32 27.16
N ASP A 276 -16.21 -13.34 26.43
CA ASP A 276 -15.38 -14.43 26.97
C ASP A 276 -13.89 -14.08 26.98
N ASN A 277 -13.49 -13.17 26.10
CA ASN A 277 -12.09 -12.80 25.87
C ASN A 277 -11.94 -11.29 25.75
N TYR A 278 -10.73 -10.79 26.04
CA TYR A 278 -10.35 -9.42 25.73
C TYR A 278 -8.90 -9.31 25.27
N LEU A 279 -8.61 -8.23 24.57
CA LEU A 279 -7.29 -7.82 24.12
C LEU A 279 -7.01 -6.43 24.70
N VAL A 280 -5.88 -6.27 25.39
CA VAL A 280 -5.32 -4.95 25.68
C VAL A 280 -4.28 -4.65 24.61
N GLN A 281 -4.54 -3.63 23.80
CA GLN A 281 -3.57 -3.11 22.84
C GLN A 281 -3.06 -1.76 23.31
N PHE A 282 -1.77 -1.50 23.15
CA PHE A 282 -1.21 -0.17 23.32
C PHE A 282 0.04 -0.03 22.47
N SER A 283 0.43 1.20 22.15
CA SER A 283 1.74 1.47 21.58
C SER A 283 2.50 2.48 22.41
N ILE A 284 3.81 2.24 22.50
CA ILE A 284 4.74 3.05 23.27
C ILE A 284 6.00 3.27 22.43
N SER A 285 6.67 4.38 22.68
CA SER A 285 8.00 4.70 22.16
C SER A 285 8.91 5.16 23.30
N GLY A 286 10.23 5.11 23.08
CA GLY A 286 11.21 5.53 24.09
C GLY A 286 11.33 4.62 25.32
N VAL A 287 10.86 3.37 25.21
CA VAL A 287 10.87 2.36 26.29
C VAL A 287 11.61 1.10 25.79
N PRO A 288 12.95 1.05 25.95
CA PRO A 288 13.76 -0.06 25.42
C PRO A 288 13.70 -1.34 26.25
N GLU A 289 13.28 -1.27 27.52
CA GLU A 289 13.29 -2.41 28.44
C GLU A 289 11.92 -2.58 29.13
N SER A 290 11.44 -3.82 29.26
CA SER A 290 10.16 -4.10 29.94
C SER A 290 10.15 -3.61 31.40
N SER A 291 11.32 -3.50 32.03
CA SER A 291 11.45 -2.99 33.41
C SER A 291 11.23 -1.48 33.54
N ASP A 292 11.21 -0.74 32.44
CA ASP A 292 11.06 0.71 32.46
C ASP A 292 9.60 1.14 32.66
N LEU A 293 8.63 0.27 32.37
CA LEU A 293 7.20 0.59 32.39
C LEU A 293 6.38 -0.54 33.03
N LEU A 294 5.50 -0.18 33.95
CA LEU A 294 4.50 -1.08 34.52
C LEU A 294 3.13 -0.80 33.89
N VAL A 295 2.52 -1.84 33.30
CA VAL A 295 1.17 -1.79 32.72
C VAL A 295 0.22 -2.63 33.56
N GLN A 296 -0.86 -2.03 34.06
CA GLN A 296 -1.79 -2.69 34.96
C GLN A 296 -3.25 -2.52 34.50
N LEU A 297 -4.03 -3.59 34.61
CA LEU A 297 -5.48 -3.56 34.54
C LEU A 297 -6.05 -3.86 35.93
N ASP A 298 -6.82 -2.92 36.48
CA ASP A 298 -7.38 -3.00 37.84
C ASP A 298 -6.34 -3.31 38.93
N GLY A 299 -5.12 -2.78 38.75
CA GLY A 299 -3.99 -2.99 39.65
C GLY A 299 -3.26 -4.33 39.45
N VAL A 300 -3.73 -5.20 38.56
CA VAL A 300 -3.03 -6.43 38.18
C VAL A 300 -2.01 -6.13 37.09
N ASP A 301 -0.75 -6.48 37.33
CA ASP A 301 0.33 -6.34 36.35
C ASP A 301 0.10 -7.29 35.16
N LEU A 302 0.05 -6.71 33.96
CA LEU A 302 -0.21 -7.44 32.71
C LEU A 302 1.00 -8.21 32.20
N LYS A 303 2.18 -8.06 32.80
CA LYS A 303 3.42 -8.76 32.42
C LYS A 303 3.76 -8.60 30.94
N TRP A 304 3.58 -7.38 30.43
CA TRP A 304 3.96 -7.05 29.06
C TRP A 304 5.48 -7.18 28.90
N GLU A 305 5.91 -7.52 27.68
CA GLU A 305 7.33 -7.62 27.32
C GLU A 305 7.63 -6.74 26.11
N VAL A 306 8.75 -6.02 26.17
CA VAL A 306 9.24 -5.17 25.08
C VAL A 306 9.62 -6.02 23.85
N PHE A 307 9.34 -5.50 22.66
CA PHE A 307 9.80 -6.12 21.43
C PHE A 307 11.33 -6.01 21.35
N GLN A 308 12.01 -7.14 21.19
CA GLN A 308 13.47 -7.17 21.22
C GLN A 308 14.06 -6.41 20.03
N GLY A 309 14.96 -5.46 20.31
CA GLY A 309 15.59 -4.63 19.27
C GLY A 309 14.81 -3.37 18.89
N ILE A 310 13.71 -3.05 19.57
CA ILE A 310 12.95 -1.81 19.31
C ILE A 310 13.72 -0.54 19.69
N GLU A 311 14.62 -0.63 20.68
CA GLU A 311 15.33 0.50 21.26
C GLU A 311 14.38 1.64 21.68
N LEU A 312 14.48 2.81 21.04
CA LEU A 312 13.64 3.98 21.33
C LEU A 312 12.46 4.12 20.37
N ASP A 313 12.35 3.24 19.39
CA ASP A 313 11.32 3.31 18.37
C ASP A 313 9.93 2.93 18.93
N ARG A 314 8.87 3.17 18.16
CA ARG A 314 7.50 2.84 18.52
C ARG A 314 7.15 1.40 18.16
N TYR A 315 6.44 0.72 19.05
CA TYR A 315 5.86 -0.59 18.76
C TYR A 315 4.42 -0.71 19.27
N ILE A 316 3.58 -1.46 18.56
CA ILE A 316 2.20 -1.76 18.95
C ILE A 316 2.16 -3.15 19.59
N TYR A 317 1.84 -3.18 20.89
CA TYR A 317 1.75 -4.37 21.71
C TYR A 317 0.30 -4.86 21.76
N ASN A 318 0.11 -6.15 21.52
CA ASN A 318 -1.17 -6.82 21.62
C ASN A 318 -1.10 -7.89 22.72
N LEU A 319 -1.83 -7.70 23.81
CA LEU A 319 -1.88 -8.64 24.94
C LEU A 319 -3.26 -9.32 24.99
N PRO A 320 -3.42 -10.51 24.38
CA PRO A 320 -4.67 -11.24 24.42
C PRO A 320 -4.85 -11.96 25.77
N PHE A 321 -6.07 -11.97 26.29
CA PHE A 321 -6.46 -12.63 27.52
C PHE A 321 -7.68 -13.52 27.28
N ASN A 322 -7.52 -14.82 27.55
CA ASN A 322 -8.61 -15.79 27.55
C ASN A 322 -9.33 -15.76 28.90
N ALA A 323 -10.05 -14.66 29.14
CA ALA A 323 -10.83 -14.42 30.34
C ALA A 323 -11.86 -13.31 30.08
N SER A 324 -12.95 -13.33 30.83
CA SER A 324 -13.95 -12.25 30.82
C SER A 324 -13.56 -11.11 31.75
N LEU A 325 -13.87 -9.88 31.32
CA LEU A 325 -13.92 -8.73 32.22
C LEU A 325 -15.19 -8.77 33.06
N ALA A 326 -15.12 -8.26 34.30
CA ALA A 326 -16.29 -8.15 35.15
C ALA A 326 -17.23 -7.03 34.64
N PRO A 327 -18.55 -7.10 34.88
CA PRO A 327 -19.42 -5.98 34.56
C PRO A 327 -19.06 -4.76 35.43
N GLY A 328 -18.79 -3.61 34.82
CA GLY A 328 -18.49 -2.37 35.54
C GLY A 328 -17.33 -1.56 34.97
N GLU A 329 -16.88 -0.59 35.76
CA GLU A 329 -15.74 0.25 35.41
C GLU A 329 -14.42 -0.49 35.69
N HIS A 330 -13.52 -0.42 34.72
CA HIS A 330 -12.15 -0.91 34.76
C HIS A 330 -11.16 0.24 34.60
N ARG A 331 -9.93 0.05 35.09
CA ARG A 331 -8.86 1.05 34.99
C ARG A 331 -7.59 0.45 34.41
N LEU A 332 -7.16 0.99 33.28
CA LEU A 332 -5.85 0.71 32.69
C LEU A 332 -4.85 1.79 33.14
N THR A 333 -3.70 1.37 33.66
CA THR A 333 -2.68 2.27 34.23
C THR A 333 -1.30 1.96 33.66
N PHE A 334 -0.56 3.02 33.31
CA PHE A 334 0.80 2.99 32.79
C PHE A 334 1.70 3.80 33.73
N THR A 335 2.62 3.14 34.40
CA THR A 335 3.52 3.77 35.38
C THR A 335 4.96 3.65 34.89
N LEU A 336 5.58 4.77 34.56
CA LEU A 336 7.00 4.80 34.24
C LEU A 336 7.80 4.52 35.53
N LEU A 337 8.68 3.54 35.47
CA LEU A 337 9.51 3.10 36.58
C LEU A 337 10.94 3.65 36.48
N ASN A 338 11.40 3.97 35.27
CA ASN A 338 12.76 4.43 35.02
C ASN A 338 12.80 5.95 34.74
N PRO A 339 13.38 6.78 35.64
CA PRO A 339 13.46 8.23 35.47
C PRO A 339 14.34 8.65 34.29
N ASP A 340 15.28 7.81 33.85
CA ASP A 340 16.14 8.11 32.70
C ASP A 340 15.36 8.15 31.38
N ARG A 341 14.09 7.70 31.38
CA ARG A 341 13.20 7.74 30.22
C ARG A 341 12.24 8.92 30.23
N GLU A 342 12.26 9.78 31.25
CA GLU A 342 11.40 10.97 31.28
C GLU A 342 11.75 11.91 30.10
N GLY A 343 10.72 12.39 29.41
CA GLY A 343 10.88 13.21 28.21
C GLY A 343 11.08 12.42 26.92
N THR A 344 11.27 11.09 26.99
CA THR A 344 11.34 10.21 25.80
C THR A 344 10.29 9.11 25.79
N ALA A 345 9.98 8.52 26.95
CA ALA A 345 8.95 7.50 27.05
C ALA A 345 7.57 8.12 26.78
N GLN A 346 6.92 7.68 25.70
CA GLN A 346 5.62 8.20 25.29
C GLN A 346 4.64 7.05 25.10
N LEU A 347 3.48 7.16 25.75
CA LEU A 347 2.30 6.37 25.43
C LEU A 347 1.62 6.96 24.20
N CYS A 348 1.56 6.20 23.12
CA CYS A 348 1.07 6.68 21.83
C CYS A 348 -0.44 6.45 21.71
N ASN A 349 -0.89 5.19 21.89
CA ASN A 349 -2.31 4.83 21.96
C ASN A 349 -2.56 3.73 23.00
N LEU A 350 -3.83 3.55 23.37
CA LEU A 350 -4.33 2.40 24.11
C LEU A 350 -5.73 2.03 23.61
N GLU A 351 -6.02 0.72 23.63
CA GLU A 351 -7.29 0.14 23.22
C GLU A 351 -7.59 -1.09 24.07
N VAL A 352 -8.87 -1.32 24.33
CA VAL A 352 -9.35 -2.60 24.83
C VAL A 352 -10.42 -3.09 23.87
N LEU A 353 -10.24 -4.30 23.37
CA LEU A 353 -11.25 -5.01 22.59
C LEU A 353 -11.76 -6.20 23.40
N GLU A 354 -13.07 -6.43 23.34
CA GLU A 354 -13.73 -7.60 23.91
C GLU A 354 -14.33 -8.42 22.78
N TYR A 355 -14.25 -9.73 22.85
CA TYR A 355 -14.80 -10.61 21.83
C TYR A 355 -15.29 -11.93 22.42
N GLY A 356 -16.27 -12.53 21.74
CA GLY A 356 -16.80 -13.84 22.12
C GLY A 356 -15.75 -14.95 21.94
N ASP A 357 -16.13 -16.18 22.22
CA ASP A 357 -15.44 -17.37 21.76
C ASP A 357 -16.08 -17.95 20.48
N GLU A 358 -15.60 -19.11 20.02
CA GLU A 358 -16.18 -19.82 18.87
C GLU A 358 -17.68 -20.13 19.07
N ASN A 359 -18.11 -20.41 20.30
CA ASN A 359 -19.52 -20.68 20.64
C ASN A 359 -20.36 -19.39 20.54
N GLU A 360 -19.79 -18.27 20.96
CA GLU A 360 -20.39 -16.94 20.97
C GLU A 360 -20.16 -16.14 19.69
N ARG A 361 -19.75 -16.81 18.59
CA ARG A 361 -19.61 -16.19 17.27
C ARG A 361 -18.39 -15.29 17.13
N PHE A 362 -17.24 -15.73 17.61
CA PHE A 362 -15.95 -15.16 17.25
C PHE A 362 -14.99 -16.27 16.83
N ALA A 363 -14.60 -16.29 15.57
CA ALA A 363 -13.56 -17.18 15.05
C ALA A 363 -12.20 -16.47 15.17
N PRO A 364 -11.35 -16.81 16.16
CA PRO A 364 -10.04 -16.19 16.32
C PRO A 364 -8.97 -16.76 15.38
N GLU A 365 -9.28 -17.84 14.66
CA GLU A 365 -8.32 -18.59 13.86
C GLU A 365 -7.81 -17.79 12.68
N LEU A 366 -6.48 -17.82 12.49
CA LEU A 366 -5.85 -17.30 11.29
C LEU A 366 -6.36 -18.08 10.06
N GLY A 367 -6.68 -17.36 9.00
CA GLY A 367 -7.25 -17.89 7.76
C GLY A 367 -8.77 -17.97 7.74
N TYR A 368 -9.48 -17.53 8.79
CA TYR A 368 -10.94 -17.43 8.77
C TYR A 368 -11.41 -16.11 8.14
N TYR A 369 -12.25 -16.20 7.11
CA TYR A 369 -12.83 -15.08 6.39
C TYR A 369 -14.31 -14.99 6.68
N GLY A 370 -14.73 -13.86 7.24
CA GLY A 370 -16.13 -13.58 7.54
C GLY A 370 -16.43 -12.09 7.62
N LEU A 371 -17.11 -11.66 8.68
CA LEU A 371 -17.45 -10.26 8.93
C LEU A 371 -17.06 -9.82 10.34
N TYR A 372 -15.85 -9.31 10.47
CA TYR A 372 -15.36 -8.74 11.73
C TYR A 372 -15.73 -7.26 11.80
N PRO A 373 -16.41 -6.80 12.86
CA PRO A 373 -16.67 -5.39 13.06
C PRO A 373 -15.38 -4.57 13.12
N THR A 374 -15.40 -3.40 12.48
CA THR A 374 -14.40 -2.35 12.63
C THR A 374 -15.09 -1.06 13.07
N TYR A 375 -14.54 -0.40 14.07
CA TYR A 375 -15.12 0.80 14.69
C TYR A 375 -14.36 2.05 14.26
N SER A 376 -15.03 3.05 13.70
CA SER A 376 -14.39 4.33 13.32
C SER A 376 -14.21 5.28 14.50
N ASP A 377 -13.39 6.32 14.29
CA ASP A 377 -13.21 7.47 15.21
C ASP A 377 -14.53 8.18 15.56
N ARG A 378 -15.54 8.06 14.70
CA ARG A 378 -16.90 8.62 14.87
C ARG A 378 -17.92 7.61 15.34
N ASN A 379 -17.48 6.46 15.85
CA ASN A 379 -18.33 5.37 16.36
C ASN A 379 -19.28 4.77 15.29
N GLY A 380 -18.95 4.92 14.01
CA GLY A 380 -19.58 4.19 12.93
C GLY A 380 -18.96 2.79 12.79
N THR A 381 -19.80 1.77 12.57
CA THR A 381 -19.36 0.39 12.36
C THR A 381 -19.29 0.08 10.87
N THR A 382 -18.16 -0.49 10.46
CA THR A 382 -18.00 -1.19 9.17
C THR A 382 -17.55 -2.63 9.44
N TYR A 383 -17.26 -3.39 8.39
CA TYR A 383 -16.77 -4.75 8.51
C TYR A 383 -15.51 -4.94 7.68
N ARG A 384 -14.64 -5.84 8.14
CA ARG A 384 -13.42 -6.30 7.46
C ARG A 384 -13.44 -7.83 7.31
N PRO A 385 -12.63 -8.41 6.40
CA PRO A 385 -12.68 -9.84 6.07
C PRO A 385 -12.15 -10.76 7.17
N THR A 386 -11.09 -10.34 7.88
CA THR A 386 -10.36 -11.20 8.84
C THR A 386 -10.17 -10.50 10.17
N ASN A 387 -9.87 -11.26 11.24
CA ASN A 387 -9.52 -10.63 12.52
C ASN A 387 -8.11 -10.06 12.52
N ASN A 388 -7.06 -10.84 12.26
CA ASN A 388 -5.66 -10.39 12.38
C ASN A 388 -4.76 -10.84 11.21
N ASP A 389 -5.35 -11.34 10.11
CA ASP A 389 -4.60 -11.90 8.96
C ASP A 389 -4.25 -10.87 7.89
N CYS A 390 -4.51 -9.59 8.14
CA CYS A 390 -4.23 -8.54 7.18
C CYS A 390 -3.29 -7.50 7.75
N LEU A 391 -2.25 -7.18 6.99
CA LEU A 391 -1.35 -6.05 7.19
C LEU A 391 -2.08 -4.71 7.32
N MET A 392 -3.23 -4.55 6.66
CA MET A 392 -4.06 -3.34 6.77
C MET A 392 -4.70 -3.19 8.15
N ARG A 393 -4.66 -4.23 8.98
CA ARG A 393 -5.08 -4.19 10.38
C ARG A 393 -3.91 -4.29 11.33
N TRP A 394 -3.05 -5.28 11.11
CA TRP A 394 -1.89 -5.55 11.95
C TRP A 394 -0.63 -5.29 11.15
N THR A 395 -0.11 -4.08 11.25
CA THR A 395 1.02 -3.58 10.44
C THR A 395 2.29 -4.45 10.52
N TYR A 396 2.45 -5.26 11.57
CA TYR A 396 3.60 -6.15 11.74
C TYR A 396 3.43 -7.54 11.14
N THR A 397 2.21 -7.93 10.72
CA THR A 397 2.08 -9.11 9.87
C THR A 397 2.68 -8.83 8.49
N VAL A 398 3.06 -9.90 7.80
CA VAL A 398 3.64 -9.82 6.46
C VAL A 398 2.63 -10.16 5.37
N ASP A 399 1.39 -10.47 5.74
CA ASP A 399 0.38 -10.96 4.80
C ASP A 399 -0.72 -9.93 4.58
N PHE A 400 -1.07 -9.73 3.31
CA PHE A 400 -2.38 -9.20 2.96
C PHE A 400 -3.42 -10.31 3.14
N CYS A 401 -4.61 -9.97 3.64
CA CYS A 401 -5.72 -10.92 3.53
C CYS A 401 -6.04 -11.19 2.06
N SER A 402 -6.73 -12.30 1.78
CA SER A 402 -7.05 -12.76 0.43
C SER A 402 -7.79 -11.70 -0.40
N ALA A 403 -8.60 -10.85 0.24
CA ALA A 403 -9.27 -9.75 -0.44
C ALA A 403 -8.29 -8.66 -0.89
N CYS A 404 -7.32 -8.29 -0.04
CA CYS A 404 -6.29 -7.31 -0.34
C CYS A 404 -5.31 -7.82 -1.40
N ILE A 405 -4.80 -9.05 -1.29
CA ILE A 405 -3.87 -9.60 -2.30
C ILE A 405 -4.53 -9.78 -3.67
N GLU A 406 -5.82 -10.16 -3.70
CA GLU A 406 -6.60 -10.20 -4.94
C GLU A 406 -6.73 -8.79 -5.56
N GLY A 407 -7.02 -7.79 -4.72
CA GLY A 407 -7.02 -6.38 -5.14
C GLY A 407 -5.65 -5.89 -5.64
N LEU A 408 -4.55 -6.34 -5.03
CA LEU A 408 -3.20 -6.00 -5.44
C LEU A 408 -2.89 -6.53 -6.84
N TRP A 409 -3.25 -7.80 -7.12
CA TRP A 409 -3.13 -8.37 -8.47
C TRP A 409 -3.92 -7.56 -9.49
N TRP A 410 -5.16 -7.18 -9.19
CA TRP A 410 -5.96 -6.36 -10.09
C TRP A 410 -5.32 -4.99 -10.36
N ALA A 411 -4.87 -4.32 -9.31
CA ALA A 411 -4.27 -2.99 -9.42
C ALA A 411 -2.98 -3.00 -10.24
N LEU A 412 -2.10 -3.97 -10.00
CA LEU A 412 -0.81 -4.07 -10.67
C LEU A 412 -0.91 -4.61 -12.09
N LEU A 413 -1.81 -5.54 -12.40
CA LEU A 413 -1.94 -6.08 -13.76
C LEU A 413 -2.73 -5.16 -14.69
N ARG A 414 -3.65 -4.33 -14.17
CA ARG A 414 -4.51 -3.45 -14.98
C ARG A 414 -3.73 -2.58 -15.99
N PRO A 415 -2.61 -1.93 -15.63
CA PRO A 415 -1.85 -1.14 -16.59
C PRO A 415 -0.84 -1.95 -17.43
N LEU A 416 -0.67 -3.24 -17.14
CA LEU A 416 0.34 -4.09 -17.77
C LEU A 416 -0.23 -4.96 -18.90
N SER A 417 0.67 -5.48 -19.71
CA SER A 417 0.43 -6.51 -20.71
C SER A 417 1.03 -7.83 -20.22
N LEU A 418 0.28 -8.92 -20.32
CA LEU A 418 0.80 -10.28 -20.08
C LEU A 418 1.88 -10.69 -21.09
N ILE A 419 1.92 -10.05 -22.27
CA ILE A 419 2.92 -10.25 -23.32
C ILE A 419 3.90 -9.07 -23.29
N ASP A 420 5.10 -9.30 -22.75
CA ASP A 420 6.18 -8.31 -22.70
C ASP A 420 6.65 -7.93 -24.10
N GLN A 421 6.87 -8.92 -24.98
CA GLN A 421 7.39 -8.69 -26.33
C GLN A 421 6.92 -9.76 -27.32
N VAL A 422 6.79 -9.37 -28.59
CA VAL A 422 6.54 -10.28 -29.71
C VAL A 422 7.68 -10.19 -30.72
N ASP A 423 8.44 -11.27 -30.84
CA ASP A 423 9.53 -11.40 -31.79
C ASP A 423 9.16 -12.24 -33.01
N GLN A 424 9.66 -11.86 -34.19
CA GLN A 424 9.37 -12.55 -35.43
C GLN A 424 10.60 -12.77 -36.31
N VAL A 425 10.86 -14.04 -36.62
CA VAL A 425 11.92 -14.47 -37.54
C VAL A 425 11.30 -15.14 -38.77
N ALA A 426 11.18 -14.38 -39.86
CA ALA A 426 10.69 -14.88 -41.14
C ALA A 426 11.77 -15.70 -41.86
N GLN A 427 11.40 -16.89 -42.36
CA GLN A 427 12.31 -17.83 -43.01
C GLN A 427 12.02 -17.95 -44.51
N ALA A 428 13.07 -18.15 -45.31
CA ALA A 428 12.94 -18.32 -46.76
C ALA A 428 12.12 -19.56 -47.17
N SER A 429 11.91 -20.50 -46.24
CA SER A 429 11.04 -21.68 -46.39
C SER A 429 9.54 -21.33 -46.46
N GLY A 430 9.15 -20.07 -46.24
CA GLY A 430 7.76 -19.62 -46.30
C GLY A 430 7.02 -19.69 -44.96
N VAL A 431 7.73 -19.89 -43.85
CA VAL A 431 7.19 -19.82 -42.48
C VAL A 431 7.85 -18.68 -41.70
N THR A 432 7.18 -18.24 -40.65
CA THR A 432 7.68 -17.24 -39.70
C THR A 432 7.57 -17.82 -38.31
N ASN A 433 8.69 -17.83 -37.58
CA ASN A 433 8.67 -18.15 -36.16
C ASN A 433 8.24 -16.90 -35.40
N ILE A 434 7.11 -16.98 -34.71
CA ILE A 434 6.62 -15.94 -33.81
C ILE A 434 6.88 -16.43 -32.39
N THR A 435 7.56 -15.62 -31.58
CA THR A 435 7.90 -15.92 -30.19
C THR A 435 7.30 -14.84 -29.29
N LEU A 436 6.58 -15.24 -28.26
CA LEU A 436 6.05 -14.40 -27.21
C LEU A 436 7.01 -14.44 -26.02
N GLU A 437 7.44 -13.27 -25.56
CA GLU A 437 7.98 -13.10 -24.22
C GLU A 437 6.81 -12.68 -23.32
N LEU A 438 6.56 -13.43 -22.25
CA LEU A 438 5.47 -13.16 -21.31
C LEU A 438 6.02 -12.56 -20.02
N LEU A 439 5.17 -11.87 -19.26
CA LEU A 439 5.51 -11.44 -17.91
C LEU A 439 6.09 -12.64 -17.12
N PRO A 440 7.17 -12.44 -16.35
CA PRO A 440 7.86 -13.51 -15.63
C PRO A 440 7.11 -13.96 -14.37
N VAL A 441 5.83 -14.30 -14.52
CA VAL A 441 4.95 -14.93 -13.53
C VAL A 441 4.63 -16.38 -13.95
N ALA A 442 3.92 -17.12 -13.10
CA ALA A 442 3.61 -18.53 -13.32
C ALA A 442 4.86 -19.39 -13.64
N GLN A 443 4.87 -20.06 -14.79
CA GLN A 443 5.96 -20.97 -15.19
C GLN A 443 7.23 -20.22 -15.64
N PHE A 444 7.17 -18.89 -15.79
CA PHE A 444 8.29 -18.06 -16.23
C PHE A 444 8.97 -17.29 -15.09
N ARG A 445 8.55 -17.53 -13.83
CA ARG A 445 9.29 -17.05 -12.66
C ARG A 445 10.65 -17.75 -12.57
N ASP A 446 11.62 -17.04 -12.02
CA ASP A 446 12.89 -17.64 -11.58
C ASP A 446 12.67 -18.77 -10.58
N VAL A 447 11.68 -18.60 -9.69
CA VAL A 447 11.21 -19.62 -8.74
C VAL A 447 9.75 -19.94 -9.04
N PRO A 448 9.47 -21.06 -9.74
CA PRO A 448 8.10 -21.45 -10.10
C PRO A 448 7.22 -21.69 -8.87
N ARG A 449 5.96 -21.27 -8.95
CA ARG A 449 4.94 -21.49 -7.92
C ARG A 449 3.85 -22.43 -8.45
N PRO A 450 3.46 -23.48 -7.69
CA PRO A 450 2.46 -24.46 -8.14
C PRO A 450 1.04 -23.89 -8.19
N SER A 451 0.80 -22.76 -7.53
CA SER A 451 -0.49 -22.07 -7.46
C SER A 451 -0.72 -21.07 -8.59
N GLU A 452 0.09 -21.14 -9.66
CA GLU A 452 0.02 -20.23 -10.80
C GLU A 452 0.22 -20.97 -12.13
N ALA A 453 -0.40 -20.50 -13.21
CA ALA A 453 -0.24 -21.06 -14.54
C ALA A 453 -0.58 -20.07 -15.65
N TYR A 454 0.17 -20.11 -16.75
CA TYR A 454 -0.28 -19.61 -18.05
C TYR A 454 -0.93 -20.71 -18.89
N THR A 455 -1.95 -20.31 -19.67
CA THR A 455 -2.38 -21.03 -20.88
C THR A 455 -2.25 -20.13 -22.09
N ILE A 456 -1.86 -20.70 -23.22
CA ILE A 456 -1.63 -19.96 -24.48
C ILE A 456 -2.38 -20.67 -25.60
N GLU A 457 -3.25 -19.94 -26.30
CA GLU A 457 -4.02 -20.45 -27.42
C GLU A 457 -3.76 -19.60 -28.66
N TRP A 458 -3.52 -20.26 -29.79
CA TRP A 458 -3.22 -19.61 -31.07
C TRP A 458 -4.35 -19.86 -32.05
N PHE A 459 -4.74 -18.84 -32.81
CA PHE A 459 -5.81 -18.92 -33.80
C PHE A 459 -5.38 -18.26 -35.11
N ASN A 460 -5.88 -18.79 -36.23
CA ASN A 460 -5.82 -18.06 -37.48
C ASN A 460 -6.86 -16.92 -37.45
N ALA A 461 -6.43 -15.66 -37.54
CA ALA A 461 -7.31 -14.51 -37.38
C ALA A 461 -8.38 -14.40 -38.48
N ALA A 462 -8.17 -15.04 -39.64
CA ALA A 462 -9.08 -14.96 -40.77
C ALA A 462 -10.39 -15.74 -40.57
N ASP A 463 -10.34 -16.86 -39.84
CA ASP A 463 -11.47 -17.78 -39.64
C ASP A 463 -11.65 -18.24 -38.18
N SER A 464 -10.84 -17.70 -37.27
CA SER A 464 -10.78 -18.08 -35.85
C SER A 464 -10.54 -19.57 -35.62
N SER A 465 -9.95 -20.28 -36.60
CA SER A 465 -9.64 -21.69 -36.45
C SER A 465 -8.45 -21.89 -35.48
N PRO A 466 -8.53 -22.84 -34.55
CA PRO A 466 -7.46 -23.06 -33.58
C PRO A 466 -6.25 -23.70 -34.24
N LEU A 467 -5.06 -23.18 -33.90
CA LEU A 467 -3.76 -23.74 -34.29
C LEU A 467 -3.25 -24.64 -33.15
N SER A 468 -4.00 -25.70 -32.84
CA SER A 468 -3.84 -26.50 -31.61
C SER A 468 -2.48 -27.17 -31.43
N GLN A 469 -1.69 -27.32 -32.49
CA GLN A 469 -0.31 -27.81 -32.38
C GLN A 469 0.62 -26.89 -31.57
N TRP A 470 0.24 -25.62 -31.40
CA TRP A 470 1.00 -24.61 -30.66
C TRP A 470 0.37 -24.26 -29.30
N THR A 471 -0.65 -25.00 -28.85
CA THR A 471 -1.27 -24.77 -27.55
C THR A 471 -0.23 -24.87 -26.42
N ASN A 472 -0.24 -23.89 -25.52
CA ASN A 472 0.70 -23.69 -24.42
C ASN A 472 2.16 -23.55 -24.85
N GLN A 473 2.43 -23.20 -26.11
CA GLN A 473 3.76 -22.84 -26.59
C GLN A 473 3.86 -21.31 -26.70
N THR A 474 4.97 -20.76 -26.20
CA THR A 474 5.32 -19.34 -26.42
C THR A 474 5.87 -19.10 -27.83
N SER A 475 6.20 -20.15 -28.58
CA SER A 475 6.67 -20.04 -29.96
C SER A 475 5.82 -20.86 -30.91
N ALA A 476 5.47 -20.27 -32.05
CA ALA A 476 4.68 -20.90 -33.10
C ALA A 476 5.32 -20.67 -34.48
N LEU A 477 5.46 -21.76 -35.27
CA LEU A 477 5.83 -21.66 -36.68
C LEU A 477 4.56 -21.46 -37.52
N ILE A 478 4.40 -20.25 -38.05
CA ILE A 478 3.22 -19.82 -38.80
C ILE A 478 3.54 -19.72 -40.29
N SER A 479 2.69 -20.28 -41.15
CA SER A 479 2.82 -20.12 -42.60
C SER A 479 2.68 -18.65 -43.00
N GLN A 480 3.56 -18.13 -43.85
CA GLN A 480 3.47 -16.75 -44.37
C GLN A 480 2.23 -16.53 -45.27
N SER A 481 1.49 -17.59 -45.61
CA SER A 481 0.17 -17.51 -46.23
C SER A 481 -0.92 -17.01 -45.27
N ILE A 482 -0.74 -17.21 -43.96
CA ILE A 482 -1.60 -16.62 -42.93
C ILE A 482 -1.15 -15.16 -42.78
N ALA A 483 -2.10 -14.24 -42.87
CA ALA A 483 -1.80 -12.81 -42.77
C ALA A 483 -1.61 -12.37 -41.32
N GLU A 484 -2.49 -12.83 -40.44
CA GLU A 484 -2.55 -12.46 -39.03
C GLU A 484 -2.92 -13.69 -38.19
N VAL A 485 -2.41 -13.74 -36.97
CA VAL A 485 -2.81 -14.71 -35.96
C VAL A 485 -3.33 -13.98 -34.74
N ASP A 486 -4.33 -14.55 -34.08
CA ASP A 486 -4.78 -14.10 -32.77
C ASP A 486 -4.18 -15.03 -31.72
N VAL A 487 -3.63 -14.45 -30.65
CA VAL A 487 -3.11 -15.19 -29.50
C VAL A 487 -3.88 -14.81 -28.25
N VAL A 488 -4.26 -15.81 -27.46
CA VAL A 488 -4.95 -15.63 -26.20
C VAL A 488 -4.06 -16.17 -25.09
N VAL A 489 -3.56 -15.29 -24.24
CA VAL A 489 -2.77 -15.60 -23.05
C VAL A 489 -3.66 -15.45 -21.83
N ARG A 490 -3.76 -16.49 -21.01
CA ARG A 490 -4.50 -16.45 -19.74
C ARG A 490 -3.56 -16.74 -18.60
N PHE A 491 -3.45 -15.80 -17.67
CA PHE A 491 -2.79 -16.01 -16.39
C PHE A 491 -3.81 -16.55 -15.38
N TRP A 492 -3.40 -17.50 -14.55
CA TRP A 492 -4.18 -17.99 -13.44
C TRP A 492 -3.32 -17.99 -12.19
N THR A 493 -3.90 -17.56 -11.07
CA THR A 493 -3.30 -17.66 -9.73
C THR A 493 -4.39 -18.02 -8.73
N ALA A 494 -4.06 -18.83 -7.72
CA ALA A 494 -4.98 -19.16 -6.63
C ALA A 494 -5.37 -17.94 -5.78
N GLN A 495 -4.62 -16.82 -5.89
CA GLN A 495 -4.86 -15.57 -5.17
C GLN A 495 -5.92 -14.67 -5.84
N VAL A 496 -6.40 -15.02 -7.02
CA VAL A 496 -7.49 -14.32 -7.70
C VAL A 496 -8.60 -15.33 -8.01
N LYS A 497 -9.73 -15.20 -7.31
CA LYS A 497 -10.93 -16.03 -7.52
C LYS A 497 -11.87 -15.41 -8.53
N ILE A 498 -11.87 -14.09 -8.67
CA ILE A 498 -12.75 -13.38 -9.62
C ILE A 498 -11.91 -12.39 -10.45
N ASP A 499 -11.88 -12.55 -11.77
CA ASP A 499 -11.28 -11.55 -12.66
C ASP A 499 -12.34 -10.53 -13.09
N ARG A 500 -12.62 -9.54 -12.22
CA ARG A 500 -13.69 -8.55 -12.47
C ARG A 500 -13.37 -7.60 -13.62
N ASP A 501 -12.10 -7.30 -13.81
CA ASP A 501 -11.62 -6.28 -14.75
C ASP A 501 -11.03 -6.90 -16.02
N GLY A 502 -10.98 -8.23 -16.13
CA GLY A 502 -10.44 -8.93 -17.30
C GLY A 502 -8.92 -8.84 -17.42
N VAL A 503 -8.21 -8.61 -16.31
CA VAL A 503 -6.75 -8.35 -16.30
C VAL A 503 -5.92 -9.63 -16.34
N LEU A 504 -6.54 -10.79 -16.18
CA LEU A 504 -5.87 -12.08 -16.25
C LEU A 504 -5.89 -12.68 -17.67
N VAL A 505 -6.48 -12.00 -18.64
CA VAL A 505 -6.62 -12.47 -20.02
C VAL A 505 -6.17 -11.38 -20.98
N GLN A 506 -5.25 -11.72 -21.89
CA GLN A 506 -4.88 -10.86 -22.99
C GLN A 506 -5.13 -11.56 -24.32
N GLU A 507 -5.79 -10.85 -25.22
CA GLU A 507 -5.93 -11.23 -26.63
C GLU A 507 -5.09 -10.26 -27.47
N GLU A 508 -4.17 -10.80 -28.28
CA GLU A 508 -3.25 -10.01 -29.11
C GLU A 508 -3.33 -10.47 -30.56
N ARG A 509 -3.51 -9.51 -31.48
CA ARG A 509 -3.51 -9.77 -32.93
C ARG A 509 -2.15 -9.45 -33.53
N ILE A 510 -1.48 -10.47 -34.06
CA ILE A 510 -0.12 -10.36 -34.56
C ILE A 510 -0.11 -10.52 -36.09
N ALA A 511 0.35 -9.48 -36.78
CA ALA A 511 0.61 -9.56 -38.23
C ALA A 511 1.84 -10.44 -38.51
N VAL A 512 1.71 -11.42 -39.41
CA VAL A 512 2.76 -12.37 -39.74
C VAL A 512 3.78 -11.73 -40.69
N LYS A 513 5.01 -11.54 -40.22
CA LYS A 513 6.12 -10.98 -41.01
C LYS A 513 6.45 -11.90 -42.20
N ARG A 514 6.75 -11.32 -43.36
CA ARG A 514 7.12 -12.05 -44.59
C ARG A 514 8.57 -11.80 -44.96
N CYS A 515 9.20 -12.75 -45.65
CA CYS A 515 10.54 -12.53 -46.19
C CYS A 515 10.51 -11.45 -47.29
N GLY A 516 11.40 -10.47 -47.20
CA GLY A 516 11.57 -9.41 -48.21
C GLY A 516 10.80 -8.10 -47.96
N THR A 517 10.04 -8.00 -46.87
CA THR A 517 9.45 -6.72 -46.44
C THR A 517 10.39 -6.01 -45.46
N GLU A 518 11.17 -5.04 -45.94
CA GLU A 518 11.79 -4.04 -45.06
C GLU A 518 10.69 -3.11 -44.52
N THR A 519 10.39 -3.19 -43.24
CA THR A 519 9.64 -2.14 -42.55
C THR A 519 10.62 -1.03 -42.18
N SER A 520 10.71 0.00 -43.02
CA SER A 520 11.32 1.27 -42.64
C SER A 520 10.40 1.98 -41.65
N TYR A 521 10.65 1.86 -40.35
CA TYR A 521 10.15 2.84 -39.38
C TYR A 521 11.12 4.03 -39.36
N PRO A 522 10.63 5.28 -39.34
CA PRO A 522 11.51 6.44 -39.20
C PRO A 522 12.16 6.38 -37.82
N ARG A 523 13.49 6.32 -37.77
CA ARG A 523 14.25 6.67 -36.56
C ARG A 523 13.85 8.10 -36.19
N ARG A 524 13.17 8.28 -35.06
CA ARG A 524 13.25 9.56 -34.34
C ARG A 524 14.72 9.74 -34.01
N SER A 525 15.34 10.76 -34.59
CA SER A 525 16.68 11.18 -34.21
C SER A 525 16.63 11.61 -32.75
N LEU A 526 17.37 10.92 -31.89
CA LEU A 526 17.93 11.53 -30.70
C LEU A 526 18.78 12.72 -31.19
N VAL A 527 18.27 13.92 -30.93
CA VAL A 527 19.07 15.14 -31.03
C VAL A 527 19.73 15.31 -29.67
N GLU A 528 21.05 15.23 -29.66
CA GLU A 528 21.89 15.75 -28.59
C GLU A 528 21.57 17.24 -28.37
N ASN A 529 21.11 17.58 -27.16
CA ASN A 529 21.61 18.68 -26.32
C ASN A 529 20.90 18.70 -24.98
#